data_AF-A0A0Q9PR28-F1
#
_entry.id   AF-A0A0Q9PR28-F1
#
_cell.length_a   1.000
_cell.length_b   1.000
_cell.length_c   1.000
_cell.angle_alpha   90.00
_cell.angle_beta   90.00
_cell.angle_gamma   90.00
#
_symmetry.space_group_name_H-M   'P 1'
#
loop_
_entity.id
_entity.type
_entity.pdbx_description
1 polymer ?
#
loop_
_entity_poly.entity_id
_entity_poly.type
_entity_poly.pdbx_seq_one_letter_code
_entity_poly.pdbx_strand_id
1 'polypeptide(L)'
;MELIAHALFAVLRWLWETLVESFLFELVWHTVLFNVGRAALLLCTLGRYPRGAALECHEDRIAAFGLLVVLAVGFAPLIHGSAPAPVPTMPLGD
;
A
#
# COMPACT_ATOMS: atom_id res chain seq x y z
N MET A 1 35.95 9.33 -25.01
CA MET A 1 35.87 9.88 -23.65
C MET A 1 34.52 10.54 -23.39
N GLU A 2 34.04 11.43 -24.27
CA GLU A 2 32.78 12.18 -24.04
C GLU A 2 31.52 11.30 -24.05
N LEU A 3 31.41 10.33 -24.96
CA LEU A 3 30.28 9.38 -25.00
C LEU A 3 30.17 8.57 -23.70
N ILE A 4 31.31 8.21 -23.10
CA ILE A 4 31.36 7.44 -21.85
C ILE A 4 30.89 8.31 -20.68
N ALA A 5 31.30 9.59 -20.64
CA ALA A 5 30.88 10.52 -19.59
C ALA A 5 29.36 10.76 -19.61
N HIS A 6 28.77 10.94 -20.80
CA HIS A 6 27.32 11.12 -20.95
C HIS A 6 26.55 9.84 -20.59
N ALA A 7 27.02 8.68 -21.03
CA ALA A 7 26.40 7.40 -20.68
C ALA A 7 26.48 7.15 -19.16
N LEU A 8 27.63 7.42 -18.55
CA LEU A 8 27.82 7.31 -17.11
C LEU A 8 26.87 8.24 -16.34
N PHE A 9 26.77 9.50 -16.74
CA PHE A 9 25.89 10.48 -16.11
C PHE A 9 24.41 10.07 -16.24
N ALA A 10 24.00 9.57 -17.41
CA ALA A 10 22.64 9.08 -17.63
C ALA A 10 22.31 7.89 -16.74
N VAL A 11 23.23 6.94 -16.59
CA VAL A 11 23.08 5.78 -15.70
C VAL A 11 23.01 6.21 -14.24
N LEU A 12 23.88 7.13 -13.82
CA LEU A 12 23.91 7.62 -12.45
C LEU A 12 22.61 8.34 -12.08
N ARG A 13 22.08 9.18 -12.99
CA ARG A 13 20.80 9.86 -12.83
C ARG A 13 19.64 8.89 -12.76
N TRP A 14 19.60 7.90 -13.65
CA TRP A 14 18.55 6.87 -13.65
C TRP A 14 18.56 6.05 -12.35
N LEU A 15 19.75 5.68 -11.88
CA LEU A 15 19.92 4.97 -10.61
C LEU A 15 19.42 5.83 -9.43
N TRP A 16 19.76 7.11 -9.42
CA TRP A 16 19.33 8.05 -8.39
C TRP A 16 17.79 8.20 -8.36
N GLU A 17 17.16 8.43 -9.51
CA GLU A 17 15.70 8.57 -9.62
C GLU A 17 14.99 7.30 -9.11
N THR A 18 15.46 6.12 -9.52
CA THR A 18 14.89 4.83 -9.10
C THR A 18 15.02 4.60 -7.59
N LEU A 19 16.18 4.93 -7.02
CA LEU A 19 16.43 4.79 -5.58
C LEU A 19 15.56 5.76 -4.77
N VAL A 20 15.48 7.02 -5.20
CA VAL A 20 14.66 8.04 -4.52
C VAL A 20 13.18 7.66 -4.57
N GLU A 21 12.68 7.22 -5.71
CA GLU A 21 11.29 6.81 -5.85
C GLU A 21 10.96 5.61 -4.96
N SER A 22 11.84 4.60 -4.92
CA SER A 22 11.69 3.43 -4.06
C SER A 22 11.71 3.81 -2.57
N PHE A 23 12.63 4.69 -2.17
CA PHE A 23 12.77 5.12 -0.78
C PHE A 23 11.62 6.00 -0.32
N LEU A 24 11.15 6.91 -1.18
CA LEU A 24 9.97 7.73 -0.94
C LEU A 24 8.72 6.87 -0.83
N PHE A 25 8.55 5.89 -1.73
CA PHE A 25 7.44 4.96 -1.67
C PHE A 25 7.43 4.19 -0.35
N GLU A 26 8.57 3.62 0.05
CA GLU A 26 8.71 2.89 1.32
C GLU A 26 8.39 3.80 2.51
N LEU A 27 8.93 5.02 2.55
CA LEU A 27 8.72 5.99 3.63
C LEU A 27 7.24 6.41 3.74
N VAL A 28 6.62 6.74 2.60
CA VAL A 28 5.21 7.11 2.55
C VAL A 28 4.35 5.92 2.94
N TRP A 29 4.65 4.73 2.43
CA TRP A 29 3.91 3.51 2.73
C TRP A 29 3.96 3.18 4.22
N HIS A 30 5.15 3.17 4.83
CA HIS A 30 5.29 2.96 6.27
C HIS A 30 4.53 4.00 7.09
N THR A 31 4.64 5.28 6.71
CA THR A 31 3.94 6.38 7.39
C THR A 31 2.42 6.26 7.27
N VAL A 32 1.92 5.88 6.09
CA VAL A 32 0.50 5.65 5.83
C VAL A 32 0.03 4.43 6.61
N LEU A 33 0.72 3.29 6.53
CA LEU A 33 0.37 2.07 7.29
C LEU A 33 0.32 2.33 8.79
N PHE A 34 1.30 3.06 9.31
CA PHE A 34 1.35 3.39 10.72
C PHE A 34 0.16 4.26 11.14
N ASN A 35 -0.12 5.32 10.38
CA ASN A 35 -1.23 6.21 10.69
C ASN A 35 -2.60 5.57 10.45
N VAL A 36 -2.75 4.76 9.41
CA VAL A 36 -3.97 3.99 9.12
C VAL A 36 -4.20 2.94 10.19
N GLY A 37 -3.17 2.17 10.57
CA GLY A 37 -3.23 1.19 11.65
C GLY A 37 -3.57 1.85 12.98
N ARG A 38 -2.96 3.00 13.29
CA ARG A 38 -3.25 3.79 14.48
C ARG A 38 -4.69 4.33 14.48
N ALA A 39 -5.15 4.87 13.35
CA ALA A 39 -6.53 5.37 13.21
C ALA A 39 -7.54 4.23 13.37
N ALA A 40 -7.30 3.08 12.73
CA ALA A 40 -8.13 1.89 12.84
C ALA A 40 -8.17 1.36 14.28
N LEU A 41 -7.03 1.27 14.95
CA LEU A 41 -6.96 0.85 16.35
C LEU A 41 -7.64 1.86 17.27
N LEU A 42 -7.50 3.16 17.04
CA LEU A 42 -8.24 4.19 17.77
C LEU A 42 -9.75 4.06 17.55
N LEU A 43 -10.19 3.76 16.32
CA LEU A 43 -11.60 3.55 15.99
C LEU A 43 -12.14 2.30 16.69
N CYS A 44 -11.45 1.16 16.56
CA CYS A 44 -11.83 -0.12 17.15
C CYS A 44 -11.81 -0.09 18.68
N THR A 45 -10.88 0.65 19.28
CA THR A 45 -10.80 0.79 20.74
C THR A 45 -11.58 1.98 21.29
N LEU A 46 -12.42 2.64 20.47
CA LEU A 46 -13.21 3.83 20.86
C LEU A 46 -12.36 4.92 21.54
N GLY A 47 -11.13 5.10 21.06
CA GLY A 47 -10.19 6.10 21.59
C GLY A 47 -9.44 5.67 22.86
N ARG A 48 -9.56 4.41 23.29
CA ARG A 48 -8.92 3.87 24.50
C ARG A 48 -7.49 3.36 24.26
N TYR A 49 -6.97 3.50 23.03
CA TYR A 49 -5.60 3.09 22.68
C TYR A 49 -4.54 3.96 23.39
N PRO A 50 -3.47 3.36 23.96
CA PRO A 50 -2.53 4.09 24.79
C PRO A 50 -1.71 5.12 23.99
N ARG A 51 -1.42 6.25 24.62
CA ARG A 51 -0.60 7.36 24.11
C ARG A 51 0.76 7.38 24.83
N GLY A 52 1.82 7.84 24.17
CA GLY A 52 3.16 8.00 24.78
C GLY A 52 4.03 6.75 24.65
N ALA A 53 4.86 6.45 25.66
CA ALA A 53 5.89 5.40 25.62
C ALA A 53 5.38 3.96 25.31
N ALA A 54 4.09 3.69 25.52
CA ALA A 54 3.47 2.43 25.12
C ALA A 54 3.29 2.28 23.59
N LEU A 55 3.38 3.38 22.83
CA LEU A 55 3.28 3.42 21.37
C LEU A 55 4.56 2.82 20.73
N GLU A 56 5.73 3.19 21.26
CA GLU A 56 7.03 2.68 20.81
C GLU A 56 7.17 1.17 21.07
N CYS A 57 6.56 0.66 22.15
CA CYS A 57 6.57 -0.77 22.48
C CYS A 57 5.72 -1.63 21.51
N HIS A 58 4.80 -1.02 20.77
CA HIS A 58 3.83 -1.73 19.92
C HIS A 58 3.79 -1.21 18.48
N GLU A 59 4.81 -0.45 18.06
CA GLU A 59 4.88 0.18 16.74
C GLU A 59 4.72 -0.85 15.61
N ASP A 60 5.43 -1.98 15.71
CA ASP A 60 5.34 -3.10 14.76
C ASP A 60 3.93 -3.70 14.69
N ARG A 61 3.22 -3.79 15.82
CA ARG A 61 1.85 -4.31 15.87
C ARG A 61 0.86 -3.34 15.23
N ILE A 62 1.07 -2.04 15.42
CA ILE A 62 0.24 -0.99 14.81
C ILE A 62 0.43 -1.01 13.30
N ALA A 63 1.68 -1.08 12.83
CA ALA A 63 2.00 -1.19 11.40
C ALA A 63 1.42 -2.47 10.77
N ALA A 64 1.51 -3.62 11.46
CA ALA A 64 0.91 -4.87 11.01
C ALA A 64 -0.63 -4.80 10.91
N PHE A 65 -1.29 -4.10 11.84
CA PHE A 65 -2.73 -3.89 11.78
C PHE A 65 -3.12 -2.96 10.62
N GLY A 66 -2.32 -1.91 10.37
CA GLY A 66 -2.46 -1.05 9.21
C GLY A 66 -2.33 -1.82 7.90
N LEU A 67 -1.32 -2.70 7.79
CA LEU A 67 -1.15 -3.59 6.65
C LEU A 67 -2.36 -4.50 6.44
N LEU A 68 -2.89 -5.11 7.51
CA LEU A 68 -4.09 -5.96 7.42
C LEU A 68 -5.31 -5.20 6.88
N VAL A 69 -5.52 -3.96 7.32
CA VAL A 69 -6.62 -3.12 6.82
C VAL A 69 -6.43 -2.77 5.35
N VAL A 70 -5.21 -2.36 4.96
CA VAL A 70 -4.89 -2.04 3.56
C VAL A 70 -5.07 -3.27 2.67
N LEU A 71 -4.62 -4.45 3.11
CA LEU A 71 -4.85 -5.70 2.40
C LEU A 71 -6.35 -6.01 2.31
N ALA A 72 -7.10 -5.93 3.40
CA ALA A 72 -8.53 -6.21 3.40
C ALA A 72 -9.29 -5.29 2.42
N VAL A 73 -8.98 -3.99 2.39
CA VAL A 73 -9.57 -3.03 1.46
C VAL A 73 -9.12 -3.28 0.03
N GLY A 74 -7.83 -3.58 -0.19
CA GLY A 74 -7.27 -3.86 -1.51
C GLY A 74 -7.75 -5.17 -2.14
N PHE A 75 -8.05 -6.19 -1.32
CA PHE A 75 -8.60 -7.46 -1.77
C PHE A 75 -10.12 -7.48 -1.87
N ALA A 76 -10.84 -6.53 -1.25
CA ALA A 76 -12.30 -6.45 -1.33
C ALA A 76 -12.85 -6.41 -2.78
N PRO A 77 -12.25 -5.70 -3.75
CA PRO A 77 -12.67 -5.73 -5.15
C PRO A 77 -12.43 -7.08 -5.83
N LEU A 78 -11.43 -7.86 -5.41
CA LEU A 78 -11.15 -9.17 -5.99
C LEU A 78 -12.25 -10.19 -5.65
N ILE A 79 -12.84 -10.05 -4.46
CA ILE A 79 -13.93 -10.91 -3.99
C ILE A 79 -15.28 -10.50 -4.62
N HIS A 80 -15.47 -9.21 -4.90
CA HIS A 80 -16.69 -8.69 -5.55
C HIS A 80 -16.62 -8.69 -7.08
N GLY A 81 -15.43 -8.81 -7.66
CA GLY A 81 -15.17 -8.74 -9.11
C GLY A 81 -15.47 -10.03 -9.87
N SER A 82 -15.83 -11.12 -9.20
CA SER A 82 -16.34 -12.34 -9.83
C SER A 82 -17.83 -12.18 -10.16
N ALA A 83 -18.18 -11.17 -10.96
CA ALA A 83 -19.51 -11.08 -11.54
C ALA A 83 -19.76 -12.35 -12.37
N PRO A 84 -20.85 -13.12 -12.12
CA PRO A 84 -21.13 -14.33 -12.88
C PRO A 84 -21.25 -13.95 -14.35
N ALA A 85 -20.60 -14.74 -15.22
CA ALA A 85 -20.63 -14.52 -16.66
C ALA A 85 -22.08 -14.33 -17.13
N PRO A 86 -22.34 -13.37 -18.04
CA PRO A 86 -23.69 -13.13 -18.53
C PRO A 86 -24.25 -14.44 -19.09
N VAL A 87 -25.40 -14.86 -18.53
CA VAL A 87 -26.10 -16.06 -19.00
C VAL A 87 -26.42 -15.84 -20.48
N PRO A 88 -25.95 -16.72 -21.40
CA PRO A 88 -26.25 -16.56 -22.81
C PRO A 88 -27.76 -16.66 -23.00
N THR A 89 -28.39 -15.54 -23.33
CA THR A 89 -29.78 -15.51 -23.76
C THR A 89 -29.83 -16.15 -25.14
N MET A 90 -30.24 -17.41 -25.18
CA MET A 90 -30.50 -18.13 -26.42
C MET A 90 -31.67 -17.42 -27.13
N PRO A 91 -31.54 -17.05 -28.43
CA PRO A 91 -32.63 -16.43 -29.15
C PRO A 91 -33.79 -17.42 -29.22
N LEU A 92 -34.95 -17.00 -28.73
CA LEU A 92 -36.20 -17.72 -28.98
C LEU A 92 -36.44 -17.63 -30.49
N GLY A 93 -36.40 -18.77 -31.18
CA GLY A 93 -36.61 -18.82 -32.62
C GLY A 93 -38.02 -18.35 -32.98
N ASP A 94 -38.09 -17.44 -33.94
CA ASP A 94 -39.29 -17.11 -34.70
C ASP A 94 -39.40 -18.03 -35.93
#